data_AF-A0A1U7EVV1-F1
#
_entry.id   AF-A0A1U7EVV1-F1
#
_cell.length_a   1.000
_cell.length_b   1.000
_cell.length_c   1.000
_cell.angle_alpha   90.00
_cell.angle_beta   90.00
_cell.angle_gamma   90.00
#
_symmetry.space_group_name_H-M   'P 1'
#
loop_
_entity.id
_entity.type
_entity.pdbx_description
1 polymer ?
#
loop_
_entity_poly.entity_id
_entity_poly.type
_entity_poly.pdbx_seq_one_letter_code
_entity_poly.pdbx_strand_id
1 'polypeptide(L)'
;MEGFGWLVAATVLFVAVHIVIAVYLYRKGNRKAEATAAPTDSADEPPDQVTCPTCGTPNAPGFRYCRRCVSDLSGGGTPDNKRPAAEQPGS
;
A
#
# COMPACT_ATOMS: atom_id res chain seq x y z
N MET A 1 -49.08 -12.34 9.65
CA MET A 1 -48.41 -11.39 8.73
C MET A 1 -47.57 -10.32 9.46
N GLU A 2 -47.66 -10.20 10.79
CA GLU A 2 -46.93 -9.22 11.62
C GLU A 2 -45.39 -9.32 11.57
N GLY A 3 -44.83 -10.53 11.41
CA GLY A 3 -43.36 -10.72 11.43
C GLY A 3 -42.64 -10.30 10.14
N PHE A 4 -43.35 -10.28 9.01
CA PHE A 4 -42.76 -9.91 7.72
C PHE A 4 -42.40 -8.42 7.66
N GLY A 5 -43.23 -7.56 8.28
CA GLY A 5 -42.96 -6.12 8.35
C GLY A 5 -41.68 -5.80 9.12
N TRP A 6 -41.44 -6.45 10.26
CA TRP A 6 -40.22 -6.25 11.05
C TRP A 6 -38.97 -6.77 10.33
N LEU A 7 -39.07 -7.92 9.64
CA LEU A 7 -37.98 -8.43 8.81
C LEU A 7 -37.61 -7.45 7.68
N VAL A 8 -38.60 -6.93 6.96
CA VAL A 8 -38.37 -5.93 5.90
C VAL A 8 -37.74 -4.65 6.49
N ALA A 9 -38.23 -4.15 7.63
CA ALA A 9 -37.67 -2.98 8.29
C ALA A 9 -36.20 -3.20 8.71
N ALA A 10 -35.88 -4.36 9.28
CA ALA A 10 -34.52 -4.73 9.66
C ALA A 10 -33.59 -4.82 8.44
N THR A 11 -34.05 -5.41 7.34
CA THR A 11 -33.30 -5.49 6.09
C THR A 11 -33.02 -4.10 5.52
N VAL A 12 -34.03 -3.22 5.46
CA VAL A 12 -33.87 -1.84 4.97
C VAL A 12 -32.89 -1.06 5.83
N LEU A 13 -32.96 -1.20 7.17
CA LEU A 13 -32.01 -0.57 8.09
C LEU A 13 -30.57 -1.04 7.84
N PHE A 14 -30.38 -2.36 7.71
CA PHE A 14 -29.07 -2.95 7.45
C PHE A 14 -28.47 -2.44 6.13
N VAL A 15 -29.27 -2.40 5.06
CA VAL A 15 -28.84 -1.87 3.75
C VAL A 15 -28.50 -0.38 3.86
N ALA A 16 -29.33 0.41 4.54
CA ALA A 16 -29.07 1.83 4.75
C ALA A 16 -27.74 2.08 5.48
N VAL A 17 -27.45 1.29 6.52
CA VAL A 17 -26.18 1.38 7.26
C VAL A 17 -24.99 1.08 6.34
N HIS A 18 -25.08 0.05 5.50
CA HIS A 18 -24.01 -0.29 4.55
C HIS A 18 -23.80 0.80 3.50
N ILE A 19 -24.89 1.39 2.98
CA ILE A 19 -24.82 2.52 2.05
C ILE A 19 -24.12 3.70 2.72
N VAL A 20 -24.48 4.03 3.96
CA VAL A 20 -23.85 5.13 4.71
C VAL A 20 -22.36 4.87 4.92
N ILE A 21 -21.97 3.65 5.33
CA ILE A 21 -20.56 3.27 5.50
C ILE A 21 -19.81 3.37 4.16
N ALA A 22 -20.37 2.83 3.08
CA ALA A 22 -19.77 2.87 1.76
C ALA A 22 -19.59 4.31 1.27
N VAL A 23 -20.63 5.16 1.40
CA VAL A 23 -20.57 6.59 1.06
C VAL A 23 -19.55 7.32 1.92
N TYR A 24 -19.49 7.03 3.22
CA TYR A 24 -18.53 7.65 4.13
C TYR A 24 -17.08 7.30 3.73
N LEU A 25 -16.80 6.03 3.44
CA LEU A 25 -15.47 5.58 3.01
C LEU A 25 -15.10 6.14 1.63
N TYR A 26 -16.06 6.18 0.70
CA TYR A 26 -15.87 6.77 -0.63
C TYR A 26 -15.56 8.27 -0.53
N ARG A 27 -16.33 9.02 0.26
CA ARG A 27 -16.09 10.45 0.50
C ARG A 27 -14.76 10.69 1.21
N LYS A 28 -14.37 9.83 2.16
CA LYS A 28 -13.07 9.92 2.83
C LYS A 28 -11.92 9.69 1.84
N GLY A 29 -12.04 8.73 0.93
CA GLY A 29 -11.06 8.49 -0.15
C GLY A 29 -10.97 9.66 -1.11
N ASN A 30 -12.12 10.18 -1.57
CA ASN A 30 -12.15 11.33 -2.48
C ASN A 30 -11.60 12.61 -1.83
N ARG A 31 -11.78 12.82 -0.52
CA ARG A 31 -11.16 13.94 0.21
C ARG A 31 -9.63 13.90 0.19
N LYS A 32 -9.02 12.70 0.18
CA LYS A 32 -7.57 12.56 0.00
C LYS A 32 -7.13 12.95 -1.41
N ALA A 33 -7.97 12.70 -2.41
CA ALA A 33 -7.73 13.11 -3.79
C ALA A 33 -7.95 14.62 -4.01
N GLU A 34 -8.93 15.23 -3.37
CA GLU A 34 -9.17 16.70 -3.44
C GLU A 34 -8.17 17.51 -2.62
N ALA A 35 -7.60 16.97 -1.53
CA ALA A 35 -6.52 17.61 -0.78
C ALA A 35 -5.22 17.76 -1.61
N THR A 36 -5.11 17.07 -2.75
CA THR A 36 -4.03 17.20 -3.73
C THR A 36 -4.31 18.27 -4.81
N ALA A 37 -5.50 18.90 -4.80
CA ALA A 37 -5.89 19.88 -5.83
C ALA A 37 -5.64 21.36 -5.44
N ALA A 38 -4.99 21.64 -4.30
CA ALA A 38 -4.49 22.98 -3.96
C ALA A 38 -2.95 22.99 -3.95
N PRO A 39 -2.26 23.94 -4.63
CA PRO A 39 -0.84 23.82 -4.92
C PRO A 39 0.02 24.47 -3.83
N THR A 40 0.83 23.68 -3.13
CA THR A 40 2.14 24.13 -2.65
C THR A 40 2.99 22.91 -2.30
N ASP A 41 3.99 22.70 -3.15
CA ASP A 41 5.35 22.26 -2.84
C ASP A 41 5.59 21.72 -1.42
N SER A 42 5.63 20.40 -1.28
CA SER A 42 6.62 19.69 -0.47
C SER A 42 6.45 18.20 -0.69
N ALA A 43 7.56 17.54 -0.96
CA ALA A 43 7.70 16.11 -1.04
C ALA A 43 7.18 15.44 0.25
N ASP A 44 5.95 14.94 0.20
CA ASP A 44 5.52 13.81 1.03
C ASP A 44 5.50 12.60 0.10
N GLU A 45 6.67 12.29 -0.46
CA GLU A 45 6.98 10.92 -0.83
C GLU A 45 6.90 10.16 0.50
N PRO A 46 6.03 9.13 0.63
CA PRO A 46 5.99 8.36 1.86
C PRO A 46 7.43 7.89 2.11
N PRO A 47 8.03 8.21 3.27
CA PRO A 47 9.47 8.03 3.54
C PRO A 47 9.93 6.57 3.47
N ASP A 48 9.02 5.67 3.15
CA ASP A 48 9.22 4.24 3.16
C ASP A 48 9.18 3.62 1.74
N GLN A 49 9.13 4.40 0.65
CA GLN A 49 9.31 3.80 -0.69
C GLN A 49 10.78 3.53 -1.00
N VAL A 50 11.09 2.28 -1.36
CA VAL A 50 12.42 1.87 -1.81
C VAL A 50 12.44 1.85 -3.34
N THR A 51 13.19 2.77 -3.93
CA THR A 51 13.42 2.80 -5.37
C THR A 51 14.40 1.72 -5.78
N CYS A 52 14.01 0.89 -6.75
CA CYS A 52 14.87 -0.17 -7.26
C CYS A 52 16.10 0.43 -7.97
N PRO A 53 17.34 0.09 -7.55
CA PRO A 53 18.55 0.62 -8.18
C PRO A 53 18.78 0.06 -9.60
N THR A 54 18.12 -1.04 -9.96
CA THR A 54 18.29 -1.70 -11.26
C THR A 54 17.36 -1.15 -12.34
N CYS A 55 16.13 -0.79 -11.99
CA CYS A 55 15.11 -0.37 -12.99
C CYS A 55 14.32 0.88 -12.62
N GLY A 56 14.61 1.51 -11.47
CA GLY A 56 13.93 2.73 -11.02
C GLY A 56 12.48 2.53 -10.55
N THR A 57 11.96 1.30 -10.54
CA THR A 57 10.59 1.05 -10.07
C THR A 57 10.48 1.31 -8.57
N PRO A 58 9.49 2.08 -8.09
CA PRO A 58 9.23 2.26 -6.68
C PRO A 58 8.60 1.00 -6.05
N ASN A 59 9.10 0.60 -4.88
CA ASN A 59 8.62 -0.56 -4.13
C ASN A 59 8.24 -0.15 -2.70
N ALA A 60 7.30 -0.89 -2.10
CA ALA A 60 6.90 -0.67 -0.72
C ALA A 60 8.04 -1.10 0.25
N PRO A 61 8.10 -0.52 1.45
CA PRO A 61 9.08 -0.93 2.46
C PRO A 61 8.83 -2.40 2.83
N GLY A 62 9.89 -3.20 2.85
CA GLY A 62 9.80 -4.63 3.17
C GLY A 62 9.74 -5.57 1.95
N PHE A 63 9.68 -5.04 0.72
CA PHE A 63 9.95 -5.86 -0.46
C PHE A 63 11.41 -6.30 -0.47
N ARG A 64 11.65 -7.63 -0.44
CA ARG A 64 13.00 -8.21 -0.61
C ARG A 64 13.49 -8.07 -2.05
N TYR A 65 12.57 -8.17 -3.02
CA TYR A 65 12.86 -8.13 -4.45
C TYR A 65 12.02 -7.07 -5.14
N CYS A 66 12.54 -6.51 -6.22
CA CYS A 66 11.82 -5.56 -7.06
C CYS A 66 10.59 -6.20 -7.71
N ARG A 67 9.44 -5.55 -7.59
CA ARG A 67 8.17 -6.00 -8.21
C ARG A 67 8.16 -6.00 -9.74
N ARG A 68 9.19 -5.44 -10.38
CA ARG A 68 9.28 -5.30 -11.85
C ARG A 68 10.40 -6.13 -12.46
N CYS A 69 11.61 -6.00 -11.95
CA CYS A 69 12.79 -6.69 -12.51
C CYS A 69 13.35 -7.79 -11.60
N VAL A 70 12.77 -8.00 -10.42
CA VAL A 70 13.17 -9.05 -9.46
C VAL A 70 14.58 -8.88 -8.89
N SER A 71 15.22 -7.72 -9.07
CA SER A 71 16.50 -7.40 -8.40
C SER A 71 16.34 -7.38 -6.88
N ASP A 72 17.36 -7.77 -6.14
CA ASP A 72 17.36 -7.65 -4.67
C ASP A 72 17.33 -6.16 -4.24
N LEU A 73 16.52 -5.86 -3.23
CA LEU A 73 16.35 -4.52 -2.67
C LEU A 73 16.92 -4.37 -1.25
N SER A 74 17.49 -5.45 -0.70
CA SER A 74 17.97 -5.52 0.69
C SER A 74 19.19 -4.62 0.97
N GLY A 75 19.76 -3.97 -0.06
CA GLY A 75 20.91 -3.07 0.04
C GLY A 75 20.58 -1.58 0.30
N GLY A 76 19.31 -1.19 0.41
CA GLY A 76 18.90 0.22 0.58
C GLY A 76 19.01 0.78 2.01
N GLY A 77 19.43 -0.02 2.99
CA GLY A 77 19.74 0.43 4.36
C GLY A 77 21.06 -0.19 4.81
N THR A 78 22.17 0.50 4.62
CA THR A 78 23.54 0.00 4.91
C THR A 78 23.93 0.13 6.39
N PRO A 79 24.96 -0.61 6.90
CA PRO A 79 26.00 -1.33 6.15
C PRO A 79 26.29 -2.79 6.55
N ASP A 80 26.95 -3.47 5.61
CA ASP A 80 27.95 -4.55 5.76
C ASP A 80 27.78 -5.65 6.82
N ASN A 81 27.60 -6.88 6.33
CA ASN A 81 28.39 -7.98 6.87
C ASN A 81 29.17 -8.65 5.73
N LYS A 82 30.48 -8.46 5.77
CA LYS A 82 31.49 -9.15 4.96
C LYS A 82 31.15 -10.64 4.84
N ARG A 83 31.09 -11.15 3.61
CA ARG A 83 31.67 -12.46 3.32
C ARG A 83 32.98 -12.22 2.59
N PRO A 84 34.15 -12.38 3.25
CA PRO A 84 35.40 -12.40 2.53
C PRO A 84 35.50 -13.68 1.71
N ALA A 85 36.09 -13.53 0.53
CA ALA A 85 36.44 -14.60 -0.38
C ALA A 85 37.33 -15.66 0.29
N ALA A 86 36.82 -16.88 0.39
CA ALA A 86 37.52 -18.17 0.51
C ALA A 86 36.38 -19.21 0.35
N GLU A 87 36.36 -20.21 -0.52
CA GLU A 87 37.38 -21.09 -1.06
C GLU A 87 36.71 -21.75 -2.29
N GLN A 88 37.26 -21.59 -3.49
CA GLN A 88 36.98 -22.50 -4.61
C GLN A 88 38.30 -22.86 -5.30
N PRO A 89 38.94 -23.97 -4.90
CA PRO A 89 39.61 -24.86 -5.83
C PRO A 89 38.54 -25.85 -6.33
N GLY A 90 38.40 -26.20 -7.60
CA GLY A 90 39.36 -26.22 -8.69
C GLY A 90 39.38 -27.65 -9.25
N SER A 91 39.03 -27.77 -10.54
CA SER A 91 39.11 -28.93 -11.46
C SER A 91 38.16 -30.10 -11.24
#